data_AF-A0A849SKY4-F1
#
_entry.id   AF-A0A849SKY4-F1
#
_cell.length_a   1.000
_cell.length_b   1.000
_cell.length_c   1.000
_cell.angle_alpha   90.00
_cell.angle_beta   90.00
_cell.angle_gamma   90.00
#
_symmetry.space_group_name_H-M   'P 1'
#
loop_
_entity.id
_entity.type
_entity.pdbx_description
1 polymer ?
#
loop_
_entity_poly.entity_id
_entity_poly.type
_entity_poly.pdbx_seq_one_letter_code
_entity_poly.pdbx_strand_id
1 'polypeptide(L)'
;MSLGECMKLKQSIFAALMSASLLVGFSSSAFAEPDPKLWPVMKEAFFAKRPMTDVDFIKIDAPRRAESGAQVPVTYSVDNATAKGVKITKLYAFVDANPIPLT
;
A
#
# COMPACT_ATOMS: atom_id res chain seq x y z
N MET A 1 15.80 33.19 42.17
CA MET A 1 16.10 32.91 40.75
C MET A 1 16.60 34.19 40.11
N SER A 2 17.83 34.20 39.61
CA SER A 2 18.47 35.38 39.04
C SER A 2 17.91 35.69 37.64
N LEU A 3 17.91 36.96 37.23
CA LEU A 3 17.45 37.41 35.92
C LEU A 3 18.14 36.65 34.75
N GLY A 4 19.41 36.25 34.95
CA GLY A 4 20.17 35.45 33.98
C GLY A 4 19.73 33.98 33.86
N GLU A 5 19.17 33.39 34.92
CA GLU A 5 18.62 32.02 34.89
C GLU A 5 17.30 31.98 34.12
N CYS A 6 16.48 33.02 34.27
CA CYS A 6 15.21 33.18 33.54
C CYS A 6 15.44 33.34 32.02
N MET A 7 16.48 34.08 31.62
CA MET A 7 16.83 34.28 30.21
C MET A 7 17.35 32.99 29.55
N LYS A 8 18.20 32.22 30.25
CA LYS A 8 18.67 30.91 29.77
C LYS A 8 17.54 29.89 29.64
N LEU A 9 16.61 29.87 30.60
CA LEU A 9 15.43 28.99 30.55
C LEU A 9 14.54 29.29 29.32
N LYS A 10 14.29 30.56 29.02
CA LYS A 10 13.52 30.97 27.83
C LYS A 10 14.20 30.54 26.52
N GLN A 11 15.52 30.68 26.44
CA GLN A 11 16.30 30.27 25.27
C GLN A 11 16.27 28.75 25.07
N SER A 12 16.37 27.97 26.14
CA SER A 12 16.23 26.50 26.09
C SER A 12 14.84 26.06 25.67
N ILE A 13 13.77 26.71 26.16
CA ILE A 13 12.39 26.41 25.76
C ILE A 13 12.18 26.74 24.27
N PHE A 14 12.70 27.87 23.81
CA PHE A 14 12.58 28.27 22.40
C PHE A 14 13.32 27.31 21.46
N ALA A 15 14.53 26.89 21.84
CA ALA A 15 15.29 25.90 21.09
C ALA A 15 14.59 24.52 21.04
N ALA A 16 13.96 24.10 22.15
CA ALA A 16 13.19 22.86 22.19
C ALA A 16 11.95 22.92 21.28
N LEU A 17 11.23 24.04 21.27
CA LEU A 17 10.07 24.25 20.40
C LEU A 17 10.44 24.25 18.92
N MET A 18 11.54 24.92 18.54
CA MET A 18 12.05 24.87 17.17
C MET A 18 12.43 23.45 16.74
N SER A 19 13.12 22.71 17.61
CA SER A 19 13.53 21.33 17.32
C SER A 19 12.33 20.39 17.17
N ALA A 20 11.33 20.52 18.05
CA ALA A 20 10.08 19.75 17.95
C ALA A 20 9.32 20.06 16.65
N SER A 21 9.31 21.33 16.24
CA SER A 21 8.66 21.76 14.99
C SER A 21 9.33 21.16 13.75
N LEU A 22 10.67 21.07 13.74
CA LEU A 22 11.40 20.39 12.68
C LEU A 22 11.04 18.90 12.62
N LEU A 23 11.01 18.19 13.75
CA LEU A 23 10.71 16.75 13.79
C LEU A 23 9.31 16.43 13.23
N VAL A 24 8.31 17.27 13.54
CA VAL A 24 6.96 17.13 12.98
C VAL A 24 6.96 17.42 11.47
N GLY A 25 7.74 18.39 11.00
CA GLY A 25 7.87 18.72 9.58
C GLY A 25 8.44 17.58 8.71
N PHE A 26 9.28 16.71 9.28
CA PHE A 26 9.84 15.54 8.58
C PHE A 26 8.98 14.26 8.70
N SER A 27 7.82 14.35 9.35
CA SER A 27 6.90 13.22 9.51
C SER A 27 6.06 12.98 8.24
N SER A 28 6.71 12.82 7.09
CA SER A 28 5.99 12.41 5.87
C SER A 28 5.62 10.93 5.94
N SER A 29 4.35 10.62 5.69
CA SER A 29 3.88 9.24 5.58
C SER A 29 4.37 8.65 4.26
N ALA A 30 5.25 7.65 4.31
CA ALA A 30 5.59 6.86 3.14
C ALA A 30 4.49 5.82 2.90
N PHE A 31 3.76 5.95 1.80
CA PHE A 31 2.81 4.97 1.32
C PHE A 31 3.40 4.24 0.12
N ALA A 32 3.29 2.92 0.08
CA ALA A 32 3.54 2.14 -1.12
C ALA A 32 2.29 2.25 -2.01
N GLU A 33 2.21 3.32 -2.81
CA GLU A 33 1.13 3.47 -3.78
C GLU A 33 1.38 2.56 -4.99
N PRO A 34 0.32 1.99 -5.59
CA PRO A 34 0.41 1.27 -6.85
C PRO A 34 1.01 2.17 -7.94
N ASP A 35 2.01 1.68 -8.69
CA ASP A 35 2.50 2.41 -9.87
C ASP A 35 1.61 2.08 -11.08
N PRO A 36 0.80 3.02 -11.58
CA PRO A 36 -0.14 2.78 -12.68
C PRO A 36 0.56 2.39 -14.00
N LYS A 37 1.88 2.59 -14.11
CA LYS A 37 2.66 2.21 -15.30
C LYS A 37 2.98 0.72 -15.35
N LEU A 38 2.93 -0.01 -14.23
CA LEU A 38 3.33 -1.42 -14.16
C LEU A 38 2.26 -2.35 -14.76
N TRP A 39 0.98 -2.09 -14.50
CA TRP A 39 -0.10 -2.96 -14.96
C TRP A 39 -0.17 -3.14 -16.49
N PRO A 40 -0.06 -2.08 -17.32
CA PRO A 40 0.01 -2.24 -18.78
C PRO A 40 1.14 -3.16 -19.24
N VAL A 41 2.32 -3.07 -18.62
CA VAL A 41 3.49 -3.89 -18.96
C VAL A 41 3.24 -5.36 -18.59
N MET A 42 2.70 -5.62 -17.40
CA MET A 42 2.38 -6.99 -16.98
C MET A 42 1.29 -7.62 -17.85
N LYS A 43 0.24 -6.87 -18.21
CA LYS A 43 -0.80 -7.36 -19.11
C LYS A 43 -0.21 -7.85 -20.44
N GLU A 44 0.65 -7.05 -21.06
CA GLU A 44 1.28 -7.42 -22.33
C GLU A 44 2.21 -8.63 -22.15
N ALA A 45 3.03 -8.67 -21.09
CA ALA A 45 3.99 -9.74 -20.87
C ALA A 45 3.35 -11.11 -20.60
N PHE A 46 2.27 -11.16 -19.80
CA PHE A 46 1.65 -12.42 -19.38
C PHE A 46 0.45 -12.85 -20.23
N PHE A 47 -0.27 -11.89 -20.81
CA PHE A 47 -1.52 -12.15 -21.53
C PHE A 47 -1.50 -11.66 -22.98
N ALA A 48 -0.45 -10.97 -23.41
CA ALA A 48 -0.34 -10.37 -24.74
C ALA A 48 -1.62 -9.58 -25.08
N LYS A 49 -2.15 -9.78 -26.29
CA LYS A 49 -3.34 -9.08 -26.79
C LYS A 49 -4.67 -9.80 -26.49
N ARG A 50 -4.73 -10.60 -25.42
CA ARG A 50 -5.99 -11.26 -25.04
C ARG A 50 -7.02 -10.25 -24.56
N PRO A 51 -8.30 -10.37 -24.96
CA PRO A 51 -9.35 -9.51 -24.44
C PRO A 51 -9.50 -9.73 -22.93
N MET A 52 -9.64 -8.64 -22.18
CA MET A 52 -9.91 -8.63 -20.75
C MET A 52 -11.18 -7.85 -20.48
N THR A 53 -11.92 -8.25 -19.45
CA THR A 53 -13.15 -7.60 -19.02
C THR A 53 -13.17 -7.62 -17.50
N ASP A 54 -13.50 -6.48 -16.90
CA ASP A 54 -13.70 -6.39 -15.46
C ASP A 54 -14.99 -7.12 -15.10
N VAL A 55 -14.96 -7.85 -13.99
CA VAL A 55 -16.07 -8.67 -13.51
C VAL A 55 -16.33 -8.39 -12.03
N ASP A 56 -17.57 -8.57 -11.62
CA ASP A 56 -18.05 -8.35 -10.24
C ASP A 56 -18.19 -9.65 -9.44
N PHE A 57 -18.17 -10.80 -10.11
CA PHE A 57 -18.34 -12.11 -9.49
C PHE A 57 -17.05 -12.70 -8.88
N ILE A 58 -15.89 -12.06 -9.06
CA ILE A 58 -14.63 -12.46 -8.39
C ILE A 58 -14.35 -11.46 -7.28
N LYS A 59 -14.24 -11.95 -6.04
CA LYS A 59 -13.95 -11.13 -4.87
C LYS A 59 -12.62 -11.54 -4.24
N ILE A 60 -11.87 -10.54 -3.82
CA ILE A 60 -10.59 -10.68 -3.14
C ILE A 60 -10.76 -10.06 -1.75
N ASP A 61 -10.57 -10.87 -0.71
CA ASP A 61 -10.55 -10.42 0.67
C ASP A 61 -9.13 -10.56 1.22
N ALA A 62 -8.60 -9.45 1.75
CA ALA A 62 -7.25 -9.38 2.29
C ALA A 62 -7.21 -8.32 3.40
N PRO A 63 -6.34 -8.48 4.41
CA PRO A 63 -6.20 -7.50 5.46
C PRO A 63 -5.66 -6.18 4.92
N ARG A 64 -6.22 -5.06 5.38
CA ARG A 64 -5.77 -3.71 5.00
C ARG A 64 -4.29 -3.47 5.29
N ARG A 65 -3.78 -4.06 6.37
CA ARG A 65 -2.36 -4.12 6.71
C ARG A 65 -2.05 -5.52 7.19
N ALA A 66 -1.01 -6.11 6.62
CA ALA A 66 -0.48 -7.36 7.14
C ALA A 66 0.19 -7.11 8.50
N GLU A 67 -0.02 -8.03 9.44
CA GLU A 67 0.70 -8.05 10.71
C GLU A 67 2.19 -8.36 10.49
N SER A 68 2.49 -9.16 9.47
CA SER A 68 3.84 -9.48 9.01
C SER A 68 3.94 -9.34 7.50
N GLY A 69 4.99 -8.70 7.01
CA GLY A 69 5.29 -8.63 5.57
C GLY A 69 5.66 -9.98 4.95
N ALA A 70 5.92 -11.01 5.77
CA ALA A 70 6.28 -12.35 5.29
C ALA A 70 5.07 -13.23 4.98
N GLN A 71 3.94 -13.03 5.68
CA GLN A 71 2.75 -13.86 5.50
C GLN A 71 1.49 -13.00 5.55
N VAL A 72 0.77 -12.98 4.43
CA VAL A 72 -0.47 -12.23 4.27
C VAL A 72 -1.56 -13.20 3.82
N PRO A 73 -2.63 -13.40 4.61
CA PRO A 73 -3.76 -14.22 4.18
C PRO A 73 -4.56 -13.48 3.10
N VAL A 74 -4.77 -14.12 1.95
CA VAL A 74 -5.62 -13.62 0.87
C VAL A 74 -6.63 -14.69 0.51
N THR A 75 -7.91 -14.32 0.48
CA THR A 75 -9.01 -15.21 0.11
C THR A 75 -9.60 -14.78 -1.22
N TYR A 76 -9.66 -15.72 -2.16
CA TYR A 76 -10.33 -15.54 -3.45
C TYR A 76 -11.66 -16.29 -3.42
N SER A 77 -12.73 -15.60 -3.78
CA SER A 77 -14.08 -16.21 -3.85
C SER A 77 -14.77 -15.87 -5.16
N VAL A 78 -15.63 -16.79 -5.59
CA VAL A 78 -16.35 -16.70 -6.86
C VAL A 78 -17.84 -16.81 -6.57
N ASP A 79 -18.59 -15.79 -6.96
CA ASP A 79 -20.05 -15.82 -6.94
C ASP A 79 -20.58 -16.53 -8.19
N ASN A 80 -20.83 -17.83 -8.06
CA ASN A 80 -21.32 -18.66 -9.16
C ASN A 80 -22.69 -18.23 -9.70
N ALA A 81 -23.53 -17.58 -8.90
CA ALA A 81 -24.84 -17.11 -9.37
C ALA A 81 -24.66 -15.96 -10.37
N THR A 82 -23.76 -15.03 -10.06
CA THR A 82 -23.43 -13.88 -10.91
C THR A 82 -22.53 -14.28 -12.09
N ALA A 83 -21.71 -15.33 -11.93
CA ALA A 83 -20.82 -15.84 -12.98
C ALA A 83 -21.54 -16.52 -14.17
N LYS A 84 -22.85 -16.80 -14.09
CA LYS A 84 -23.68 -17.32 -15.21
C LYS A 84 -23.05 -18.50 -15.98
N GLY A 85 -22.39 -19.41 -15.26
CA GLY A 85 -21.77 -20.61 -15.84
C GLY A 85 -20.36 -20.40 -16.42
N VAL A 86 -19.72 -19.26 -16.19
CA VAL A 86 -18.30 -19.04 -16.52
C VAL A 86 -17.44 -20.07 -15.77
N LYS A 87 -16.68 -20.86 -16.53
CA LYS A 87 -15.74 -21.84 -15.97
C LYS A 87 -14.37 -21.19 -15.73
N ILE A 88 -13.97 -21.07 -14.47
CA ILE A 88 -12.62 -20.62 -14.12
C ILE A 88 -11.65 -21.79 -14.29
N THR A 89 -10.66 -21.61 -15.15
CA THR A 89 -9.64 -22.62 -15.45
C THR A 89 -8.28 -22.28 -14.87
N LYS A 90 -7.98 -20.99 -14.71
CA LYS A 90 -6.74 -20.48 -14.14
C LYS A 90 -7.02 -19.20 -13.37
N LEU A 91 -6.38 -19.05 -12.22
CA LEU A 91 -6.34 -17.82 -11.44
C LEU A 91 -4.90 -17.32 -11.46
N TYR A 92 -4.70 -16.04 -11.77
CA TYR A 92 -3.42 -15.37 -11.69
C TYR A 92 -3.55 -14.24 -10.69
N ALA A 93 -2.70 -14.22 -9.66
CA ALA A 93 -2.62 -13.12 -8.71
C ALA A 93 -1.31 -12.35 -8.97
N PHE A 94 -1.42 -11.02 -9.05
CA PHE A 94 -0.27 -10.16 -9.23
C PHE A 94 -0.13 -9.15 -8.09
N VAL A 95 1.10 -8.96 -7.64
CA VAL A 95 1.49 -7.93 -6.67
C VAL A 95 2.50 -7.01 -7.37
N ASP A 96 2.04 -5.83 -7.76
CA ASP A 96 2.79 -4.87 -8.60
C ASP A 96 4.06 -4.33 -7.93
N ALA A 97 4.02 -4.12 -6.60
CA ALA A 97 5.16 -3.63 -5.83
C ALA A 97 6.22 -4.70 -5.50
N ASN A 98 6.00 -5.98 -5.86
CA ASN A 98 6.96 -7.05 -5.58
C ASN A 98 7.98 -7.22 -6.72
N PRO A 99 9.27 -7.47 -6.41
CA PRO A 99 10.29 -7.76 -7.43
C PRO A 99 9.94 -8.96 -8.33
N ILE A 100 9.20 -9.92 -7.78
CA ILE A 100 8.59 -11.04 -8.49
C ILE A 100 7.07 -10.90 -8.32
N PRO A 101 6.34 -10.47 -9.36
CA PRO A 101 4.96 -10.03 -9.20
C PRO A 101 3.93 -11.15 -9.24
N LEU A 102 4.27 -12.34 -9.76
CA LEU A 102 3.34 -13.47 -9.89
C LEU A 102 3.45 -14.41 -8.67
N THR A 103 2.31 -14.73 -8.05
CA THR A 103 2.20 -15.64 -6.89
C THR A 103 1.13 -16.70 -7.07
#